data_AF-A0A496S5I1-F1
#
_entry.id   AF-A0A496S5I1-F1
#
_cell.length_a   1.000
_cell.length_b   1.000
_cell.length_c   1.000
_cell.angle_alpha   90.00
_cell.angle_beta   90.00
_cell.angle_gamma   90.00
#
_symmetry.space_group_name_H-M   'P 1'
#
loop_
_entity.id
_entity.type
_entity.pdbx_description
1 polymer ?
#
loop_
_entity_poly.entity_id
_entity_poly.type
_entity_poly.pdbx_seq_one_letter_code
_entity_poly.pdbx_strand_id
1 'polypeptide(L)'
;MNAQTSKLKSLRLIIFITYYLGFTSFCSAEEDLSSVEKRGEGKVQLIKYSNGHWQLLLEGSPYLIKGITYEPVKVGDRLDFSNKWMSYDFNNNGINDTAYESWVDENKNNRRDRNEKVIGDFQLLKEMGINTIRIYHPVNINKELLRDLYNRFGIRVIMGNFLGAYCRGSGASWRKGTDYTNPQHLENMINDVRKMVLEFKDEPYILVWLLGNENDVSGNYENSTFNNTNARFYPGEFAKFVNEVARLIHSLDPEHPVGICNATTSFLKYYAQYAPELDFVGFNAYLGPFGFDSLYRTVKFDFDRPVLITEYGVDAYNQKKKCEDEFLQLIYHRGCWRSIERNSFGARGVGNAIGGIIHTWLDPWWQCGSERIHDKRRGAWQGSSPDGWFNDEWLGICSQGNGRNSPYLRQLRKVYFFYQREWRQR
;
A
#
# COMPACT_ATOMS: atom_id res chain seq x y z
N MET A 1 -94.75 -37.91 30.08
CA MET A 1 -93.28 -37.98 29.95
C MET A 1 -92.90 -37.04 28.81
N ASN A 2 -92.36 -35.87 29.15
CA ASN A 2 -92.26 -34.74 28.22
C ASN A 2 -90.82 -34.41 27.82
N ALA A 3 -90.68 -34.18 26.52
CA ALA A 3 -90.02 -33.05 25.86
C ALA A 3 -88.48 -33.00 25.69
N GLN A 4 -88.14 -32.76 24.42
CA GLN A 4 -87.26 -31.69 23.91
C GLN A 4 -85.74 -31.92 23.65
N THR A 5 -85.44 -31.97 22.34
CA THR A 5 -84.48 -31.15 21.56
C THR A 5 -82.96 -31.12 21.83
N SER A 6 -82.25 -31.57 20.79
CA SER A 6 -81.22 -30.84 19.99
C SER A 6 -79.71 -31.02 20.23
N LYS A 7 -79.02 -31.17 19.08
CA LYS A 7 -77.65 -30.80 18.66
C LYS A 7 -76.44 -31.21 19.53
N LEU A 8 -75.45 -31.86 18.93
CA LEU A 8 -74.24 -31.22 18.36
C LEU A 8 -73.34 -32.28 17.68
N LYS A 9 -72.84 -31.99 16.47
CA LYS A 9 -71.80 -32.76 15.77
C LYS A 9 -70.45 -32.09 16.01
N SER A 10 -69.44 -32.89 16.31
CA SER A 10 -68.05 -32.51 16.53
C SER A 10 -67.28 -32.33 15.22
N LEU A 11 -66.48 -31.25 15.12
CA LEU A 11 -65.45 -31.08 14.10
C LEU A 11 -64.18 -30.54 14.76
N ARG A 12 -63.04 -31.14 14.43
CA ARG A 12 -61.70 -30.87 15.00
C ARG A 12 -61.26 -29.44 14.68
N LEU A 13 -60.85 -28.70 15.72
CA LEU A 13 -60.26 -27.37 15.63
C LEU A 13 -58.74 -27.48 15.48
N ILE A 14 -58.21 -26.94 14.38
CA ILE A 14 -56.77 -26.66 14.19
C ILE A 14 -56.48 -25.35 14.93
N ILE A 15 -55.57 -25.39 15.91
CA ILE A 15 -55.10 -24.20 16.64
C ILE A 15 -53.99 -23.56 15.80
N PHE A 16 -54.26 -22.38 15.25
CA PHE A 16 -53.22 -21.45 14.80
C PHE A 16 -52.72 -20.69 16.03
N ILE A 17 -51.45 -20.93 16.42
CA ILE A 17 -50.77 -20.07 17.39
C ILE A 17 -50.18 -18.90 16.61
N THR A 18 -50.84 -17.75 16.71
CA THR A 18 -50.30 -16.47 16.23
C THR A 18 -49.29 -15.98 17.26
N TYR A 19 -48.00 -16.08 16.97
CA TYR A 19 -46.98 -15.36 17.73
C TYR A 19 -47.06 -13.86 17.36
N TYR A 20 -47.63 -13.07 18.26
CA TYR A 20 -47.41 -11.62 18.31
C TYR A 20 -45.96 -11.39 18.76
N LEU A 21 -45.03 -11.24 17.82
CA LEU A 21 -43.74 -10.61 18.08
C LEU A 21 -43.86 -9.15 17.71
N GLY A 22 -43.93 -8.31 18.74
CA GLY A 22 -43.88 -6.86 18.60
C GLY A 22 -42.61 -6.42 17.89
N PHE A 23 -42.78 -5.38 17.07
CA PHE A 23 -41.73 -4.58 16.48
C PHE A 23 -40.64 -4.22 17.50
N THR A 24 -39.40 -4.63 17.22
CA THR A 24 -38.28 -3.70 17.28
C THR A 24 -37.65 -3.70 15.90
N SER A 25 -38.12 -2.77 15.05
CA SER A 25 -37.30 -2.31 13.96
C SER A 25 -36.05 -1.75 14.62
N PHE A 26 -34.92 -2.47 14.57
CA PHE A 26 -33.62 -1.82 14.65
C PHE A 26 -33.53 -0.96 13.39
N CYS A 27 -34.17 0.21 13.41
CA CYS A 27 -33.58 1.38 12.79
C CYS A 27 -32.21 1.48 13.46
N SER A 28 -31.18 0.98 12.76
CA SER A 28 -29.89 1.62 12.87
C SER A 28 -30.20 3.08 12.61
N ALA A 29 -30.20 3.90 13.66
CA ALA A 29 -30.00 5.31 13.44
C ALA A 29 -28.74 5.36 12.55
N GLU A 30 -28.87 5.81 11.31
CA GLU A 30 -27.71 6.39 10.66
C GLU A 30 -27.26 7.45 11.65
N GLU A 31 -26.19 7.17 12.39
CA GLU A 31 -25.50 8.19 13.14
C GLU A 31 -25.22 9.27 12.10
N ASP A 32 -25.87 10.42 12.26
CA ASP A 32 -25.64 11.58 11.41
C ASP A 32 -24.22 12.08 11.74
N LEU A 33 -23.25 11.45 11.09
CA LEU A 33 -21.84 11.71 11.27
C LEU A 33 -21.51 13.02 10.56
N SER A 34 -21.54 14.11 11.32
CA SER A 34 -21.04 15.39 10.84
C SER A 34 -19.53 15.34 10.61
N SER A 35 -19.08 15.97 9.53
CA SER A 35 -17.66 16.21 9.27
C SER A 35 -17.13 17.27 10.25
N VAL A 36 -16.04 16.98 10.95
CA VAL A 36 -15.41 17.89 11.92
C VAL A 36 -14.07 18.45 11.45
N GLU A 37 -13.40 17.77 10.51
CA GLU A 37 -12.16 18.26 9.87
C GLU A 37 -12.14 17.77 8.42
N LYS A 38 -11.65 18.62 7.52
CA LYS A 38 -11.41 18.29 6.12
C LYS A 38 -9.98 18.69 5.76
N ARG A 39 -9.28 17.82 5.06
CA ARG A 39 -7.95 18.07 4.48
C ARG A 39 -7.96 17.74 2.99
N GLY A 40 -7.31 18.59 2.20
CA GLY A 40 -7.43 18.61 0.73
C GLY A 40 -8.67 19.38 0.29
N GLU A 41 -8.53 20.25 -0.71
CA GLU A 41 -9.64 21.08 -1.22
C GLU A 41 -10.29 20.46 -2.46
N GLY A 42 -9.51 19.73 -3.25
CA GLY A 42 -9.91 19.19 -4.54
C GLY A 42 -10.56 17.81 -4.51
N LYS A 43 -10.26 17.00 -5.53
CA LYS A 43 -10.86 15.68 -5.75
C LYS A 43 -10.52 14.63 -4.70
N VAL A 44 -9.36 14.74 -4.06
CA VAL A 44 -8.92 13.78 -3.05
C VAL A 44 -8.97 14.46 -1.68
N GLN A 45 -9.80 13.93 -0.80
CA GLN A 45 -10.11 14.57 0.49
C GLN A 45 -9.97 13.57 1.63
N LEU A 46 -9.44 14.04 2.76
CA LEU A 46 -9.40 13.28 4.01
C LEU A 46 -10.37 13.94 4.97
N ILE A 47 -11.44 13.24 5.31
CA ILE A 47 -12.51 13.76 6.16
C ILE A 47 -12.46 13.06 7.51
N LYS A 48 -12.45 13.85 8.57
CA LYS A 48 -12.67 13.39 9.94
C LYS A 48 -14.13 13.59 10.31
N TYR A 49 -14.73 12.59 10.92
CA TYR A 49 -16.11 12.61 11.36
C TYR A 49 -16.22 12.78 12.89
N SER A 50 -17.42 13.10 13.37
CA SER A 50 -17.72 13.34 14.79
C SER A 50 -17.41 12.15 15.71
N ASN A 51 -17.43 10.91 15.19
CA ASN A 51 -16.97 9.71 15.91
C ASN A 51 -15.44 9.57 15.98
N GLY A 52 -14.70 10.53 15.42
CA GLY A 52 -13.23 10.56 15.40
C GLY A 52 -12.59 9.70 14.31
N HIS A 53 -13.37 9.02 13.47
CA HIS A 53 -12.85 8.26 12.34
C HIS A 53 -12.43 9.18 11.19
N TRP A 54 -11.44 8.72 10.42
CA TRP A 54 -10.97 9.34 9.19
C TRP A 54 -11.36 8.50 7.98
N GLN A 55 -11.76 9.16 6.90
CA GLN A 55 -12.07 8.52 5.62
C GLN A 55 -11.39 9.28 4.48
N LEU A 56 -10.79 8.53 3.56
CA LEU A 56 -10.34 9.05 2.28
C LEU A 56 -11.51 9.03 1.29
N LEU A 57 -11.81 10.17 0.69
CA LEU A 57 -12.79 10.34 -0.37
C LEU A 57 -12.07 10.69 -1.67
N LEU A 58 -12.54 10.10 -2.76
CA LEU A 58 -12.17 10.44 -4.13
C LEU A 58 -13.43 10.87 -4.87
N GLU A 59 -13.46 12.12 -5.32
CA GLU A 59 -14.63 12.73 -5.99
C GLU A 59 -15.93 12.53 -5.17
N GLY A 60 -15.81 12.71 -3.85
CA GLY A 60 -16.90 12.56 -2.88
C GLY A 60 -17.26 11.10 -2.52
N SER A 61 -16.66 10.10 -3.17
CA SER A 61 -16.92 8.68 -2.90
C SER A 61 -15.86 8.07 -1.99
N PRO A 62 -16.22 7.20 -1.02
CA PRO A 62 -15.25 6.48 -0.21
C PRO A 62 -14.20 5.73 -1.05
N TYR A 63 -12.93 5.91 -0.70
CA TYR A 63 -11.81 5.26 -1.37
C TYR A 63 -10.88 4.62 -0.34
N LEU A 64 -10.81 3.28 -0.35
CA LEU A 64 -9.83 2.53 0.42
C LEU A 64 -8.67 2.13 -0.50
N ILE A 65 -7.44 2.51 -0.13
CA ILE A 65 -6.26 2.21 -0.95
C ILE A 65 -5.97 0.70 -0.88
N LYS A 66 -6.21 0.01 -2.00
CA LYS A 66 -5.83 -1.38 -2.27
C LYS A 66 -4.60 -1.35 -3.16
N GLY A 67 -3.44 -1.13 -2.55
CA GLY A 67 -2.24 -0.78 -3.30
C GLY A 67 -1.12 -1.80 -3.29
N ILE A 68 -0.13 -1.56 -4.14
CA ILE A 68 1.08 -2.37 -4.27
C ILE A 68 2.27 -1.52 -4.73
N THR A 69 3.48 -1.84 -4.27
CA THR A 69 4.71 -1.29 -4.85
C THR A 69 4.95 -1.95 -6.21
N TYR A 70 5.06 -1.14 -7.26
CA TYR A 70 5.20 -1.66 -8.63
C TYR A 70 6.46 -1.10 -9.29
N GLU A 71 7.50 -1.91 -9.27
CA GLU A 71 8.78 -1.61 -9.92
C GLU A 71 9.43 -2.94 -10.34
N PRO A 72 8.86 -3.64 -11.35
CA PRO A 72 9.36 -4.96 -11.73
C PRO A 72 10.79 -4.85 -12.29
N VAL A 73 11.70 -5.67 -11.78
CA VAL A 73 13.10 -5.72 -12.23
C VAL A 73 13.36 -7.06 -12.90
N LYS A 74 13.90 -7.01 -14.12
CA LYS A 74 14.32 -8.19 -14.85
C LYS A 74 15.43 -8.93 -14.09
N VAL A 75 15.38 -10.26 -14.08
CA VAL A 75 16.47 -11.09 -13.55
C VAL A 75 17.77 -10.78 -14.29
N GLY A 76 18.82 -10.48 -13.53
CA GLY A 76 20.10 -10.01 -14.05
C GLY A 76 20.28 -8.49 -14.04
N ASP A 77 19.23 -7.71 -13.78
CA ASP A 77 19.30 -6.27 -13.57
C ASP A 77 19.22 -5.94 -12.07
N ARG A 78 19.56 -4.69 -11.70
CA ARG A 78 19.37 -4.14 -10.35
C ARG A 78 18.50 -2.91 -10.39
N LEU A 79 17.81 -2.63 -9.28
CA LEU A 79 17.13 -1.36 -9.11
C LEU A 79 18.15 -0.23 -8.97
N ASP A 80 17.96 0.84 -9.73
CA ASP A 80 18.79 2.05 -9.71
C ASP A 80 17.98 3.33 -9.40
N PHE A 81 16.73 3.17 -8.98
CA PHE A 81 15.76 4.23 -8.70
C PHE A 81 15.44 5.10 -9.94
N SER A 82 15.55 4.55 -11.15
CA SER A 82 15.29 5.28 -12.39
C SER A 82 13.96 4.94 -13.07
N ASN A 83 13.09 4.13 -12.44
CA ASN A 83 11.86 3.61 -13.06
C ASN A 83 12.09 2.94 -14.43
N LYS A 84 13.27 2.35 -14.66
CA LYS A 84 13.70 1.76 -15.94
C LYS A 84 12.66 0.80 -16.54
N TRP A 85 11.90 0.10 -15.70
CA TRP A 85 10.84 -0.81 -16.12
C TRP A 85 9.80 -0.17 -17.06
N MET A 86 9.58 1.14 -16.97
CA MET A 86 8.65 1.87 -17.84
C MET A 86 9.09 1.91 -19.31
N SER A 87 10.35 1.52 -19.58
CA SER A 87 10.97 1.45 -20.91
C SER A 87 11.35 0.04 -21.35
N TYR A 88 10.96 -1.00 -20.61
CA TYR A 88 11.27 -2.38 -20.97
C TYR A 88 10.55 -2.78 -22.27
N ASP A 89 11.34 -2.96 -23.33
CA ASP A 89 10.95 -3.47 -24.65
C ASP A 89 12.12 -4.30 -25.21
N PHE A 90 12.39 -5.44 -24.58
CA PHE A 90 13.52 -6.31 -24.90
C PHE A 90 13.34 -7.06 -26.22
N ASN A 91 12.11 -7.20 -26.69
CA ASN A 91 11.81 -7.81 -27.99
C ASN A 91 11.74 -6.76 -29.14
N ASN A 92 11.85 -5.47 -28.82
CA ASN A 92 11.85 -4.32 -29.75
C ASN A 92 10.57 -4.21 -30.59
N ASN A 93 9.40 -4.49 -29.99
CA ASN A 93 8.11 -4.38 -30.67
C ASN A 93 7.36 -3.06 -30.35
N GLY A 94 7.93 -2.19 -29.51
CA GLY A 94 7.33 -0.93 -29.08
C GLY A 94 6.30 -1.06 -27.96
N ILE A 95 6.16 -2.24 -27.34
CA ILE A 95 5.21 -2.54 -26.26
C ILE A 95 6.00 -2.75 -24.96
N ASN A 96 5.48 -2.20 -23.85
CA ASN A 96 6.10 -2.45 -22.56
C ASN A 96 5.94 -3.92 -22.13
N ASP A 97 7.07 -4.63 -22.03
CA ASP A 97 7.10 -6.08 -21.80
C ASP A 97 6.40 -6.49 -20.50
N THR A 98 6.62 -5.76 -19.41
CA THR A 98 6.06 -6.11 -18.10
C THR A 98 4.59 -5.72 -17.99
N ALA A 99 4.25 -4.50 -18.43
CA ALA A 99 2.90 -3.97 -18.32
C ALA A 99 1.89 -4.78 -19.16
N TYR A 100 2.30 -5.24 -20.35
CA TYR A 100 1.39 -5.81 -21.34
C TYR A 100 1.75 -7.21 -21.85
N GLU A 101 3.00 -7.65 -21.71
CA GLU A 101 3.47 -8.89 -22.36
C GLU A 101 3.84 -10.03 -21.40
N SER A 102 3.62 -9.84 -20.09
CA SER A 102 3.80 -10.92 -19.14
C SER A 102 2.74 -12.02 -19.31
N TRP A 103 3.07 -13.26 -18.95
CA TRP A 103 2.19 -14.42 -19.01
C TRP A 103 2.32 -15.28 -17.75
N VAL A 104 1.25 -15.98 -17.40
CA VAL A 104 1.19 -16.80 -16.18
C VAL A 104 1.59 -18.25 -16.50
N ASP A 105 2.61 -18.74 -15.80
CA ASP A 105 3.03 -20.15 -15.79
C ASP A 105 2.19 -20.90 -14.76
N GLU A 106 1.04 -21.43 -15.21
CA GLU A 106 0.00 -22.00 -14.34
C GLU A 106 0.45 -23.31 -13.69
N ASN A 107 1.20 -24.13 -14.43
CA ASN A 107 1.68 -25.43 -13.96
C ASN A 107 3.11 -25.37 -13.37
N LYS A 108 3.71 -24.17 -13.33
CA LYS A 108 5.04 -23.89 -12.79
C LYS A 108 6.18 -24.66 -13.48
N ASN A 109 6.04 -24.97 -14.77
CA ASN A 109 7.03 -25.74 -15.53
C ASN A 109 8.15 -24.87 -16.14
N ASN A 110 8.08 -23.54 -15.96
CA ASN A 110 9.01 -22.53 -16.48
C ASN A 110 9.04 -22.41 -18.01
N ARG A 111 7.94 -22.71 -18.69
CA ARG A 111 7.77 -22.60 -20.15
C ARG A 111 6.36 -22.13 -20.45
N ARG A 112 6.20 -21.34 -21.52
CA ARG A 112 4.87 -20.91 -21.95
C ARG A 112 4.18 -22.03 -22.70
N ASP A 113 3.14 -22.59 -22.13
CA ASP A 113 2.27 -23.56 -22.79
C ASP A 113 1.30 -22.88 -23.77
N ARG A 114 0.75 -23.65 -24.73
CA ARG A 114 -0.10 -23.09 -25.80
C ARG A 114 -1.37 -22.41 -25.29
N ASN A 115 -1.86 -22.82 -24.13
CA ASN A 115 -3.05 -22.27 -23.47
C ASN A 115 -2.74 -21.05 -22.57
N GLU A 116 -1.47 -20.80 -22.24
CA GLU A 116 -1.07 -19.69 -21.39
C GLU A 116 -0.98 -18.41 -22.21
N LYS A 117 -1.96 -17.53 -21.99
CA LYS A 117 -2.09 -16.28 -22.73
C LYS A 117 -1.12 -15.24 -22.19
N VAL A 118 -0.63 -14.41 -23.11
CA VAL A 118 -0.02 -13.12 -22.78
C VAL A 118 -1.12 -12.21 -22.23
N ILE A 119 -0.89 -11.64 -21.05
CA ILE A 119 -1.89 -10.88 -20.27
C ILE A 119 -1.37 -9.52 -19.81
N GLY A 120 -0.10 -9.44 -19.40
CA GLY A 120 0.48 -8.22 -18.86
C GLY A 120 0.18 -7.98 -17.38
N ASP A 121 1.13 -7.39 -16.67
CA ASP A 121 1.04 -7.15 -15.24
C ASP A 121 -0.10 -6.17 -14.92
N PHE A 122 -0.38 -5.19 -15.77
CA PHE A 122 -1.48 -4.22 -15.52
C PHE A 122 -2.84 -4.90 -15.46
N GLN A 123 -3.09 -5.88 -16.34
CA GLN A 123 -4.31 -6.67 -16.32
C GLN A 123 -4.36 -7.58 -15.10
N LEU A 124 -3.23 -8.21 -14.73
CA LEU A 124 -3.17 -9.04 -13.51
C LEU A 124 -3.41 -8.22 -12.23
N LEU A 125 -2.85 -7.02 -12.12
CA LEU A 125 -3.12 -6.09 -11.02
C LEU A 125 -4.61 -5.73 -10.93
N LYS A 126 -5.22 -5.40 -12.07
CA LYS A 126 -6.66 -5.12 -12.14
C LYS A 126 -7.49 -6.32 -11.71
N GLU A 127 -7.13 -7.51 -12.18
CA GLU A 127 -7.82 -8.74 -11.85
C GLU A 127 -7.72 -9.11 -10.37
N MET A 128 -6.60 -8.80 -9.72
CA MET A 128 -6.40 -8.93 -8.28
C MET A 128 -7.25 -7.93 -7.48
N GLY A 129 -7.67 -6.82 -8.09
CA GLY A 129 -8.45 -5.76 -7.45
C GLY A 129 -7.60 -4.60 -6.93
N ILE A 130 -6.37 -4.46 -7.41
CA ILE A 130 -5.55 -3.27 -7.14
C ILE A 130 -6.22 -2.05 -7.75
N ASN A 131 -6.23 -0.96 -6.99
CA ASN A 131 -6.69 0.34 -7.46
C ASN A 131 -5.58 1.41 -7.43
N THR A 132 -4.42 1.11 -6.85
CA THR A 132 -3.35 2.09 -6.66
C THR A 132 -1.98 1.43 -6.72
N ILE A 133 -1.00 2.04 -7.41
CA ILE A 133 0.42 1.68 -7.29
C ILE A 133 1.18 2.79 -6.57
N ARG A 134 2.26 2.42 -5.87
CA ARG A 134 3.23 3.36 -5.30
C ARG A 134 4.53 3.28 -6.09
N ILE A 135 5.00 4.44 -6.57
CA ILE A 135 6.29 4.62 -7.25
C ILE A 135 6.98 5.88 -6.70
N TYR A 136 8.28 6.01 -6.90
CA TYR A 136 9.03 7.23 -6.58
C TYR A 136 9.38 8.00 -7.86
N HIS A 137 9.48 9.33 -7.75
CA HIS A 137 10.02 10.23 -8.76
C HIS A 137 11.51 10.47 -8.51
N PRO A 138 12.41 9.76 -9.21
CA PRO A 138 13.75 10.35 -9.39
C PRO A 138 14.10 10.58 -10.85
N VAL A 139 13.60 9.75 -11.79
CA VAL A 139 13.91 9.85 -13.23
C VAL A 139 13.00 8.93 -14.08
N ASN A 140 12.94 9.19 -15.40
CA ASN A 140 12.33 8.40 -16.50
C ASN A 140 10.86 7.95 -16.33
N ILE A 141 10.01 8.80 -15.77
CA ILE A 141 8.57 8.50 -15.71
C ILE A 141 7.95 8.58 -17.12
N ASN A 142 7.35 7.49 -17.59
CA ASN A 142 6.57 7.47 -18.82
C ASN A 142 5.11 7.86 -18.51
N LYS A 143 4.76 9.12 -18.76
CA LYS A 143 3.42 9.67 -18.49
C LYS A 143 2.32 8.95 -19.28
N GLU A 144 2.57 8.60 -20.53
CA GLU A 144 1.56 7.91 -21.36
C GLU A 144 1.28 6.50 -20.85
N LEU A 145 2.31 5.78 -20.40
CA LEU A 145 2.15 4.47 -19.78
C LEU A 145 1.28 4.54 -18.50
N LEU A 146 1.48 5.56 -17.67
CA LEU A 146 0.69 5.77 -16.46
C LEU A 146 -0.73 6.27 -16.74
N ARG A 147 -0.93 7.10 -17.78
CA ARG A 147 -2.28 7.45 -18.26
C ARG A 147 -3.01 6.23 -18.76
N ASP A 148 -2.34 5.34 -19.47
CA ASP A 148 -2.94 4.11 -19.96
C ASP A 148 -3.28 3.14 -18.81
N LEU A 149 -2.38 2.98 -17.84
CA LEU A 149 -2.64 2.27 -16.58
C LEU A 149 -3.95 2.76 -15.93
N TYR A 150 -4.12 4.07 -15.85
CA TYR A 150 -5.31 4.67 -15.28
C TYR A 150 -6.54 4.51 -16.18
N ASN A 151 -6.46 4.85 -17.45
CA ASN A 151 -7.61 4.89 -18.35
C ASN A 151 -8.18 3.49 -18.63
N ARG A 152 -7.32 2.47 -18.81
CA ARG A 152 -7.77 1.10 -19.13
C ARG A 152 -8.02 0.25 -17.89
N PHE A 153 -7.26 0.46 -16.83
CA PHE A 153 -7.30 -0.42 -15.65
C PHE A 153 -7.87 0.28 -14.41
N GLY A 154 -8.05 1.59 -14.43
CA GLY A 154 -8.57 2.35 -13.29
C GLY A 154 -7.62 2.36 -12.10
N ILE A 155 -6.31 2.20 -12.34
CA ILE A 155 -5.29 2.15 -11.30
C ILE A 155 -4.64 3.54 -11.19
N ARG A 156 -4.63 4.08 -9.97
CA ARG A 156 -4.03 5.37 -9.60
C ARG A 156 -2.59 5.21 -9.14
N VAL A 157 -1.91 6.35 -8.97
CA VAL A 157 -0.50 6.43 -8.59
C VAL A 157 -0.35 7.29 -7.34
N ILE A 158 0.30 6.72 -6.32
CA ILE A 158 0.96 7.49 -5.26
C ILE A 158 2.35 7.84 -5.77
N MET A 159 2.63 9.13 -5.92
CA MET A 159 3.91 9.62 -6.39
C MET A 159 4.77 10.04 -5.21
N GLY A 160 5.86 9.31 -5.01
CA GLY A 160 6.78 9.50 -3.91
C GLY A 160 7.96 10.43 -4.25
N ASN A 161 8.43 11.20 -3.28
CA ASN A 161 9.74 11.84 -3.30
C ASN A 161 10.56 11.38 -2.10
N PHE A 162 11.84 11.01 -2.29
CA PHE A 162 12.67 10.46 -1.22
C PHE A 162 12.98 11.45 -0.09
N LEU A 163 12.81 12.75 -0.34
CA LEU A 163 13.06 13.82 0.62
C LEU A 163 14.42 13.66 1.32
N GLY A 164 15.47 13.35 0.56
CA GLY A 164 16.81 13.16 1.10
C GLY A 164 17.17 11.74 1.51
N ALA A 165 16.20 10.81 1.60
CA ALA A 165 16.51 9.40 1.80
C ALA A 165 17.43 8.91 0.67
N TYR A 166 18.37 8.02 1.00
CA TYR A 166 19.40 7.54 0.07
C TYR A 166 20.26 8.66 -0.56
N CYS A 167 20.35 9.83 0.07
CA CYS A 167 20.96 11.05 -0.47
C CYS A 167 20.28 11.61 -1.75
N ARG A 168 19.06 11.18 -2.07
CA ARG A 168 18.32 11.62 -3.26
C ARG A 168 17.70 13.01 -3.05
N GLY A 169 17.81 13.86 -4.07
CA GLY A 169 17.29 15.24 -4.05
C GLY A 169 18.15 16.24 -3.26
N SER A 170 18.94 15.81 -2.27
CA SER A 170 19.72 16.71 -1.41
C SER A 170 21.03 17.21 -2.04
N GLY A 171 21.57 16.48 -3.02
CA GLY A 171 22.92 16.72 -3.56
C GLY A 171 24.05 16.27 -2.64
N ALA A 172 23.72 15.64 -1.51
CA ALA A 172 24.71 15.09 -0.60
C ALA A 172 25.44 13.89 -1.23
N SER A 173 26.73 13.76 -0.94
CA SER A 173 27.44 12.51 -1.23
C SER A 173 27.14 11.48 -0.14
N TRP A 174 27.21 10.19 -0.50
CA TRP A 174 27.01 9.11 0.46
C TRP A 174 27.98 9.17 1.65
N ARG A 175 29.19 9.71 1.49
CA ARG A 175 30.12 9.87 2.62
C ARG A 175 29.59 10.85 3.68
N LYS A 176 28.80 11.85 3.27
CA LYS A 176 28.28 12.90 4.16
C LYS A 176 26.86 12.60 4.65
N GLY A 177 26.03 11.98 3.81
CA GLY A 177 24.61 11.79 4.09
C GLY A 177 23.81 13.09 3.93
N THR A 178 22.49 12.95 3.80
CA THR A 178 21.61 14.13 3.80
C THR A 178 21.56 14.75 5.19
N ASP A 179 21.69 16.08 5.22
CA ASP A 179 21.70 16.87 6.45
C ASP A 179 20.53 17.86 6.44
N TYR A 180 19.55 17.68 7.33
CA TYR A 180 18.37 18.56 7.45
C TYR A 180 18.62 19.85 8.23
N THR A 181 19.85 20.10 8.65
CA THR A 181 20.30 21.39 9.21
C THR A 181 21.13 22.20 8.22
N ASN A 182 21.41 21.63 7.04
CA ASN A 182 22.18 22.28 5.98
C ASN A 182 21.24 23.01 4.99
N PRO A 183 21.27 24.35 4.92
CA PRO A 183 20.36 25.11 4.05
C PRO A 183 20.42 24.73 2.58
N GLN A 184 21.60 24.38 2.05
CA GLN A 184 21.75 24.00 0.64
C GLN A 184 21.06 22.67 0.34
N HIS A 185 21.16 21.69 1.25
CA HIS A 185 20.47 20.41 1.09
C HIS A 185 18.95 20.60 1.14
N LEU A 186 18.45 21.45 2.05
CA LEU A 186 17.03 21.77 2.15
C LEU A 186 16.51 22.43 0.86
N GLU A 187 17.24 23.42 0.35
CA GLU A 187 16.91 24.10 -0.91
C GLU A 187 16.88 23.13 -2.10
N ASN A 188 17.87 22.25 -2.22
CA ASN A 188 17.93 21.25 -3.27
C ASN A 188 16.71 20.31 -3.24
N MET A 189 16.36 19.82 -2.05
CA MET A 189 15.20 18.93 -1.87
C MET A 189 13.87 19.66 -2.14
N ILE A 190 13.73 20.92 -1.74
CA ILE A 190 12.58 21.76 -2.08
C ILE A 190 12.43 21.91 -3.59
N ASN A 191 13.53 22.15 -4.31
CA ASN A 191 13.52 22.28 -5.76
C ASN A 191 13.17 20.96 -6.47
N ASP A 192 13.68 19.84 -5.96
CA ASP A 192 13.36 18.50 -6.44
C ASP A 192 11.87 18.17 -6.29
N VAL A 193 11.30 18.43 -5.10
CA VAL A 193 9.85 18.26 -4.85
C VAL A 193 9.02 19.20 -5.73
N ARG A 194 9.41 20.48 -5.85
CA ARG A 194 8.72 21.44 -6.73
C ARG A 194 8.67 20.93 -8.17
N LYS A 195 9.78 20.40 -8.67
CA LYS A 195 9.84 19.83 -10.02
C LYS A 195 8.87 18.67 -10.18
N MET A 196 8.87 17.71 -9.24
CA MET A 196 7.92 16.59 -9.25
C MET A 196 6.47 17.08 -9.29
N VAL A 197 6.08 17.98 -8.40
CA VAL A 197 4.68 18.44 -8.32
C VAL A 197 4.26 19.18 -9.59
N LEU A 198 5.07 20.12 -10.07
CA LEU A 198 4.75 20.86 -11.30
C LEU A 198 4.67 19.96 -12.54
N GLU A 199 5.41 18.85 -12.58
CA GLU A 199 5.40 17.91 -13.70
C GLU A 199 4.14 17.02 -13.72
N PHE A 200 3.57 16.72 -12.54
CA PHE A 200 2.58 15.65 -12.37
C PHE A 200 1.24 16.05 -11.77
N LYS A 201 1.09 17.22 -11.12
CA LYS A 201 -0.15 17.60 -10.42
C LYS A 201 -1.42 17.56 -11.27
N ASP A 202 -1.31 17.80 -12.57
CA ASP A 202 -2.44 17.82 -13.49
C ASP A 202 -2.73 16.44 -14.11
N GLU A 203 -1.97 15.41 -13.73
CA GLU A 203 -2.16 14.06 -14.24
C GLU A 203 -3.33 13.36 -13.53
N PRO A 204 -4.30 12.80 -14.29
CA PRO A 204 -5.55 12.30 -13.73
C PRO A 204 -5.37 11.02 -12.90
N TYR A 205 -4.18 10.42 -12.93
CA TYR A 205 -3.84 9.22 -12.19
C TYR A 205 -3.25 9.50 -10.81
N ILE A 206 -2.82 10.73 -10.50
CA ILE A 206 -2.26 11.05 -9.18
C ILE A 206 -3.35 10.92 -8.12
N LEU A 207 -3.01 10.26 -7.01
CA LEU A 207 -3.89 10.10 -5.85
C LEU A 207 -3.43 10.99 -4.69
N VAL A 208 -2.19 10.83 -4.26
CA VAL A 208 -1.58 11.61 -3.16
C VAL A 208 -0.08 11.75 -3.39
N TRP A 209 0.51 12.77 -2.77
CA TRP A 209 1.96 12.95 -2.68
C TRP A 209 2.49 12.24 -1.44
N LEU A 210 3.58 11.49 -1.58
CA LEU A 210 4.22 10.81 -0.46
C LEU A 210 5.67 11.27 -0.32
N LEU A 211 5.95 12.03 0.73
CA LEU A 211 7.29 12.46 1.07
C LEU A 211 8.05 11.36 1.82
N GLY A 212 9.36 11.35 1.69
CA GLY A 212 10.26 10.48 2.43
C GLY A 212 10.17 9.00 2.06
N ASN A 213 11.14 8.25 2.55
CA ASN A 213 11.13 6.80 2.69
C ASN A 213 12.00 6.44 3.91
N GLU A 214 11.36 6.28 5.08
CA GLU A 214 12.02 5.83 6.31
C GLU A 214 13.16 6.76 6.77
N ASN A 215 13.03 8.07 6.57
CA ASN A 215 14.03 9.07 6.95
C ASN A 215 14.29 9.09 8.47
N ASP A 216 13.35 8.62 9.27
CA ASP A 216 13.36 8.60 10.73
C ASP A 216 14.26 7.53 11.36
N VAL A 217 14.83 6.63 10.54
CA VAL A 217 15.79 5.61 10.97
C VAL A 217 17.15 5.79 10.30
N SER A 218 18.19 5.39 11.02
CA SER A 218 19.51 5.21 10.41
C SER A 218 19.49 3.91 9.63
N GLY A 219 20.00 3.92 8.40
CA GLY A 219 20.23 2.68 7.68
C GLY A 219 21.34 1.84 8.31
N ASN A 220 21.37 0.57 7.93
CA ASN A 220 22.48 -0.33 8.23
C ASN A 220 23.01 -0.89 6.90
N TYR A 221 24.34 -1.03 6.78
CA TYR A 221 24.97 -1.68 5.62
C TYR A 221 24.78 -3.20 5.63
N GLU A 222 24.41 -3.78 6.77
CA GLU A 222 24.23 -5.23 6.96
C GLU A 222 22.84 -5.74 6.54
N ASN A 223 21.90 -4.85 6.21
CA ASN A 223 20.56 -5.22 5.73
C ASN A 223 20.13 -4.32 4.55
N SER A 224 18.95 -4.58 3.99
CA SER A 224 18.40 -3.83 2.85
C SER A 224 17.87 -2.43 3.20
N THR A 225 17.84 -2.05 4.49
CA THR A 225 17.43 -0.72 4.92
C THR A 225 18.63 0.24 4.80
N PHE A 226 18.90 0.69 3.58
CA PHE A 226 20.04 1.55 3.23
C PHE A 226 19.72 3.04 3.37
N ASN A 227 19.42 3.58 4.56
CA ASN A 227 19.23 5.04 4.68
C ASN A 227 20.44 5.80 5.21
N ASN A 228 20.72 6.98 4.66
CA ASN A 228 21.88 7.80 5.02
C ASN A 228 21.52 9.28 5.13
N THR A 229 20.88 9.60 6.26
CA THR A 229 20.47 10.96 6.60
C THR A 229 20.62 11.18 8.11
N ASN A 230 20.64 12.45 8.55
CA ASN A 230 20.69 12.79 9.97
C ASN A 230 19.31 13.04 10.62
N ALA A 231 18.19 12.77 9.93
CA ALA A 231 16.85 13.07 10.45
C ALA A 231 16.61 12.49 11.84
N ARG A 232 17.02 11.24 12.09
CA ARG A 232 16.93 10.58 13.41
C ARG A 232 17.53 11.41 14.55
N PHE A 233 18.60 12.16 14.28
CA PHE A 233 19.30 12.97 15.27
C PHE A 233 18.72 14.39 15.40
N TYR A 234 17.99 14.85 14.37
CA TYR A 234 17.36 16.18 14.32
C TYR A 234 15.86 16.08 13.98
N PRO A 235 15.06 15.35 14.78
CA PRO A 235 13.65 15.10 14.46
C PRO A 235 12.80 16.37 14.39
N GLY A 236 13.13 17.38 15.20
CA GLY A 236 12.46 18.69 15.17
C GLY A 236 12.74 19.46 13.88
N GLU A 237 14.00 19.51 13.42
CA GLU A 237 14.35 20.18 12.16
C GLU A 237 13.79 19.43 10.96
N PHE A 238 13.82 18.10 10.98
CA PHE A 238 13.16 17.29 9.97
C PHE A 238 11.65 17.55 9.90
N ALA A 239 10.95 17.59 11.04
CA ALA A 239 9.52 17.86 11.07
C ALA A 239 9.17 19.26 10.55
N LYS A 240 9.95 20.29 10.92
CA LYS A 240 9.79 21.66 10.36
C LYS A 240 9.99 21.67 8.84
N PHE A 241 10.99 20.94 8.35
CA PHE A 241 11.26 20.83 6.92
C PHE A 241 10.13 20.11 6.17
N VAL A 242 9.62 18.99 6.72
CA VAL A 242 8.44 18.29 6.18
C VAL A 242 7.25 19.25 6.09
N ASN A 243 7.04 20.08 7.10
CA ASN A 243 5.95 21.07 7.09
C ASN A 243 6.12 22.14 6.01
N GLU A 244 7.34 22.65 5.85
CA GLU A 244 7.66 23.64 4.82
C GLU A 244 7.39 23.07 3.41
N VAL A 245 7.82 21.83 3.18
CA VAL A 245 7.60 21.13 1.92
C VAL A 245 6.11 20.83 1.70
N ALA A 246 5.38 20.37 2.72
CA ALA A 246 3.93 20.15 2.61
C ALA A 246 3.19 21.44 2.22
N ARG A 247 3.50 22.57 2.87
CA ARG A 247 2.94 23.88 2.52
C ARG A 247 3.24 24.29 1.08
N LEU A 248 4.48 24.05 0.63
CA LEU A 248 4.86 24.31 -0.76
C LEU A 248 3.99 23.48 -1.70
N ILE A 249 3.84 22.18 -1.46
CA ILE A 249 3.02 21.31 -2.31
C ILE A 249 1.58 21.82 -2.36
N HIS A 250 0.96 22.10 -1.21
CA HIS A 250 -0.41 22.62 -1.17
C HIS A 250 -0.56 23.93 -1.94
N SER A 251 0.45 24.81 -1.93
CA SER A 251 0.42 26.05 -2.70
C SER A 251 0.50 25.83 -4.23
N LEU A 252 1.14 24.74 -4.66
CA LEU A 252 1.30 24.38 -6.07
C LEU A 252 0.16 23.50 -6.57
N ASP A 253 -0.41 22.69 -5.69
CA ASP A 253 -1.39 21.64 -5.93
C ASP A 253 -2.33 21.49 -4.71
N PRO A 254 -3.50 22.17 -4.71
CA PRO A 254 -4.51 22.03 -3.67
C PRO A 254 -5.38 20.77 -3.82
N GLU A 255 -5.20 20.00 -4.90
CA GLU A 255 -6.07 18.87 -5.24
C GLU A 255 -5.69 17.57 -4.52
N HIS A 256 -4.41 17.39 -4.20
CA HIS A 256 -3.86 16.12 -3.70
C HIS A 256 -3.25 16.25 -2.29
N PRO A 257 -3.70 15.44 -1.32
CA PRO A 257 -3.11 15.39 0.01
C PRO A 257 -1.63 14.98 0.03
N VAL A 258 -0.94 15.42 1.08
CA VAL A 258 0.49 15.17 1.31
C VAL A 258 0.69 14.31 2.55
N GLY A 259 1.44 13.22 2.40
CA GLY A 259 1.84 12.36 3.52
C GLY A 259 3.35 12.16 3.60
N ILE A 260 3.79 11.47 4.66
CA ILE A 260 5.20 11.14 4.92
C ILE A 260 5.35 9.64 5.19
N CYS A 261 6.34 8.99 4.59
CA CYS A 261 6.64 7.57 4.79
C CYS A 261 7.69 7.37 5.90
N ASN A 262 7.29 6.75 7.00
CA ASN A 262 8.16 6.47 8.16
C ASN A 262 8.46 4.97 8.31
N ALA A 263 9.52 4.63 9.02
CA ALA A 263 9.75 3.29 9.56
C ALA A 263 9.19 3.13 10.99
N THR A 264 9.15 4.22 11.77
CA THR A 264 8.78 4.19 13.19
C THR A 264 7.80 5.29 13.56
N THR A 265 7.15 5.14 14.71
CA THR A 265 6.27 6.15 15.31
C THR A 265 7.01 7.25 16.07
N SER A 266 8.35 7.21 16.12
CA SER A 266 9.14 8.08 17.01
C SER A 266 9.04 9.57 16.68
N PHE A 267 8.64 9.92 15.45
CA PHE A 267 8.54 11.30 14.98
C PHE A 267 7.15 11.92 15.15
N LEU A 268 6.13 11.15 15.55
CA LEU A 268 4.73 11.61 15.58
C LEU A 268 4.53 12.88 16.41
N LYS A 269 5.14 12.96 17.60
CA LYS A 269 5.03 14.14 18.47
C LYS A 269 5.71 15.38 17.87
N TYR A 270 6.77 15.19 17.09
CA TYR A 270 7.43 16.30 16.37
C TYR A 270 6.56 16.76 15.20
N TYR A 271 5.90 15.84 14.48
CA TYR A 271 4.93 16.22 13.45
C TYR A 271 3.73 16.96 14.04
N ALA A 272 3.20 16.50 15.18
CA ALA A 272 2.12 17.18 15.88
C ALA A 272 2.48 18.62 16.27
N GLN A 273 3.73 18.85 16.67
CA GLN A 273 4.21 20.15 17.10
C GLN A 273 4.63 21.07 15.93
N TYR A 274 5.28 20.52 14.90
CA TYR A 274 6.00 21.30 13.89
C TYR A 274 5.51 21.08 12.46
N ALA A 275 4.66 20.07 12.22
CA ALA A 275 4.16 19.71 10.89
C ALA A 275 2.61 19.64 10.76
N PRO A 276 1.87 20.69 11.15
CA PRO A 276 0.40 20.70 11.04
C PRO A 276 -0.14 20.58 9.61
N GLU A 277 0.64 20.98 8.59
CA GLU A 277 0.27 20.88 7.17
C GLU A 277 0.32 19.45 6.64
N LEU A 278 0.87 18.50 7.39
CA LEU A 278 0.90 17.11 6.97
C LEU A 278 -0.49 16.47 7.07
N ASP A 279 -1.00 15.93 5.96
CA ASP A 279 -2.39 15.46 5.86
C ASP A 279 -2.58 14.03 6.36
N PHE A 280 -1.58 13.18 6.17
CA PHE A 280 -1.59 11.80 6.65
C PHE A 280 -0.18 11.30 6.97
N VAL A 281 -0.09 10.21 7.72
CA VAL A 281 1.19 9.53 7.99
C VAL A 281 1.20 8.14 7.36
N GLY A 282 2.34 7.81 6.77
CA GLY A 282 2.63 6.54 6.13
C GLY A 282 3.64 5.72 6.94
N PHE A 283 3.52 4.40 6.88
CA PHE A 283 4.48 3.48 7.52
C PHE A 283 4.83 2.28 6.64
N ASN A 284 6.12 2.07 6.44
CA ASN A 284 6.66 0.79 6.03
C ASN A 284 6.67 -0.12 7.27
N ALA A 285 5.73 -1.08 7.32
CA ALA A 285 5.40 -1.81 8.53
C ALA A 285 5.44 -3.33 8.33
N TYR A 286 6.49 -3.95 8.84
CA TYR A 286 6.71 -5.41 8.81
C TYR A 286 6.46 -6.05 10.19
N LEU A 287 5.30 -5.76 10.80
CA LEU A 287 5.00 -6.04 12.21
C LEU A 287 4.45 -7.44 12.52
N GLY A 288 4.30 -8.30 11.50
CA GLY A 288 3.84 -9.67 11.68
C GLY A 288 2.38 -9.90 11.30
N PRO A 289 1.92 -11.16 11.38
CA PRO A 289 0.59 -11.59 10.91
C PRO A 289 -0.58 -11.05 11.74
N PHE A 290 -0.35 -10.35 12.83
CA PHE A 290 -1.41 -9.75 13.65
C PHE A 290 -1.80 -8.32 13.19
N GLY A 291 -1.05 -7.75 12.25
CA GLY A 291 -1.33 -6.45 11.66
C GLY A 291 -0.84 -5.26 12.49
N PHE A 292 -1.59 -4.15 12.49
CA PHE A 292 -1.08 -2.81 12.80
C PHE A 292 -1.89 -2.07 13.86
N ASP A 293 -2.71 -2.78 14.65
CA ASP A 293 -3.65 -2.17 15.60
C ASP A 293 -2.98 -1.23 16.62
N SER A 294 -1.78 -1.58 17.09
CA SER A 294 -1.01 -0.71 18.00
C SER A 294 -0.58 0.58 17.31
N LEU A 295 -0.11 0.49 16.07
CA LEU A 295 0.32 1.62 15.26
C LEU A 295 -0.83 2.61 15.04
N TYR A 296 -2.02 2.12 14.68
CA TYR A 296 -3.20 2.98 14.52
C TYR A 296 -3.56 3.73 15.80
N ARG A 297 -3.52 3.06 16.96
CA ARG A 297 -3.76 3.69 18.27
C ARG A 297 -2.70 4.73 18.62
N THR A 298 -1.42 4.43 18.38
CA THR A 298 -0.32 5.37 18.64
C THR A 298 -0.47 6.62 17.80
N VAL A 299 -0.75 6.50 16.50
CA VAL A 299 -0.99 7.68 15.65
C VAL A 299 -2.19 8.47 16.13
N LYS A 300 -3.30 7.80 16.47
CA LYS A 300 -4.50 8.47 16.98
C LYS A 300 -4.22 9.30 18.24
N PHE A 301 -3.36 8.81 19.12
CA PHE A 301 -3.02 9.49 20.37
C PHE A 301 -1.98 10.60 20.19
N ASP A 302 -0.90 10.35 19.45
CA ASP A 302 0.25 11.27 19.39
C ASP A 302 0.13 12.36 18.31
N PHE A 303 -0.70 12.17 17.27
CA PHE A 303 -0.83 13.15 16.17
C PHE A 303 -2.25 13.29 15.59
N ASP A 304 -3.08 12.25 15.67
CA ASP A 304 -4.44 12.17 15.12
C ASP A 304 -4.52 12.56 13.63
N ARG A 305 -3.94 11.71 12.79
CA ARG A 305 -4.02 11.77 11.33
C ARG A 305 -4.47 10.42 10.75
N PRO A 306 -4.98 10.42 9.50
CA PRO A 306 -5.13 9.21 8.71
C PRO A 306 -3.80 8.46 8.58
N VAL A 307 -3.89 7.14 8.48
CA VAL A 307 -2.76 6.22 8.40
C VAL A 307 -2.85 5.40 7.13
N LEU A 308 -1.81 5.48 6.32
CA LEU A 308 -1.57 4.58 5.19
C LEU A 308 -0.44 3.61 5.56
N ILE A 309 -0.65 2.31 5.42
CA ILE A 309 0.47 1.37 5.47
C ILE A 309 1.17 1.42 4.12
N THR A 310 2.33 2.08 4.03
CA THR A 310 3.02 2.37 2.77
C THR A 310 3.85 1.20 2.24
N GLU A 311 4.16 0.23 3.11
CA GLU A 311 4.60 -1.13 2.77
C GLU A 311 4.17 -2.12 3.85
N TYR A 312 3.76 -3.31 3.44
CA TYR A 312 3.73 -4.49 4.29
C TYR A 312 3.86 -5.76 3.46
N GLY A 313 4.40 -6.80 4.05
CA GLY A 313 4.49 -8.11 3.43
C GLY A 313 5.36 -9.06 4.21
N VAL A 314 5.50 -10.26 3.67
CA VAL A 314 6.47 -11.24 4.12
C VAL A 314 6.92 -12.06 2.92
N ASP A 315 8.13 -12.57 3.00
CA ASP A 315 8.67 -13.40 1.96
C ASP A 315 8.00 -14.78 1.92
N ALA A 316 8.06 -15.41 0.75
CA ALA A 316 7.54 -16.74 0.54
C ALA A 316 8.56 -17.84 0.86
N TYR A 317 9.80 -17.54 1.28
CA TYR A 317 10.85 -18.56 1.45
C TYR A 317 11.06 -18.92 2.91
N ASN A 318 10.70 -20.15 3.27
CA ASN A 318 10.89 -20.61 4.62
C ASN A 318 12.33 -21.11 4.85
N GLN A 319 13.10 -20.39 5.65
CA GLN A 319 14.48 -20.73 5.98
C GLN A 319 14.66 -22.04 6.71
N LYS A 320 13.68 -22.40 7.54
CA LYS A 320 13.72 -23.66 8.31
C LYS A 320 13.44 -24.85 7.39
N LYS A 321 12.53 -24.70 6.44
CA LYS A 321 12.15 -25.75 5.49
C LYS A 321 13.02 -25.78 4.22
N LYS A 322 13.75 -24.71 3.94
CA LYS A 322 14.57 -24.53 2.73
C LYS A 322 13.75 -24.62 1.42
N CYS A 323 12.52 -24.13 1.45
CA CYS A 323 11.62 -24.13 0.30
C CYS A 323 10.60 -22.99 0.39
N GLU A 324 9.89 -22.73 -0.72
CA GLU A 324 8.76 -21.82 -0.71
C GLU A 324 7.62 -22.35 0.19
N ASP A 325 7.01 -21.44 0.94
CA ASP A 325 5.84 -21.64 1.79
C ASP A 325 4.82 -20.51 1.56
N GLU A 326 4.11 -20.60 0.44
CA GLU A 326 3.08 -19.59 0.09
C GLU A 326 1.94 -19.50 1.11
N PHE A 327 1.73 -20.53 1.94
CA PHE A 327 0.68 -20.51 2.95
C PHE A 327 1.05 -19.59 4.12
N LEU A 328 2.32 -19.58 4.50
CA LEU A 328 2.88 -18.65 5.46
C LEU A 328 2.69 -17.20 4.98
N GLN A 329 3.07 -16.92 3.72
CA GLN A 329 2.87 -15.61 3.11
C GLN A 329 1.39 -15.19 3.12
N LEU A 330 0.50 -16.11 2.72
CA LEU A 330 -0.94 -15.88 2.75
C LEU A 330 -1.47 -15.52 4.14
N ILE A 331 -1.07 -16.24 5.20
CA ILE A 331 -1.54 -15.98 6.57
C ILE A 331 -1.16 -14.57 7.00
N TYR A 332 0.09 -14.16 6.73
CA TYR A 332 0.60 -12.84 7.09
C TYR A 332 -0.21 -11.74 6.40
N HIS A 333 -0.33 -11.80 5.07
CA HIS A 333 -1.05 -10.82 4.28
C HIS A 333 -2.53 -10.72 4.66
N ARG A 334 -3.18 -11.87 4.93
CA ARG A 334 -4.56 -11.90 5.42
C ARG A 334 -4.68 -11.15 6.75
N GLY A 335 -3.82 -11.42 7.71
CA GLY A 335 -3.86 -10.77 9.01
C GLY A 335 -3.63 -9.26 8.94
N CYS A 336 -2.64 -8.83 8.16
CA CYS A 336 -2.37 -7.42 7.88
C CYS A 336 -3.57 -6.71 7.24
N TRP A 337 -4.14 -7.29 6.17
CA TRP A 337 -5.30 -6.70 5.50
C TRP A 337 -6.53 -6.62 6.42
N ARG A 338 -6.80 -7.67 7.20
CA ARG A 338 -7.91 -7.64 8.17
C ARG A 338 -7.71 -6.62 9.29
N SER A 339 -6.46 -6.30 9.66
CA SER A 339 -6.18 -5.18 10.58
C SER A 339 -6.45 -3.83 9.91
N ILE A 340 -6.06 -3.62 8.65
CA ILE A 340 -6.41 -2.40 7.89
C ILE A 340 -7.93 -2.22 7.85
N GLU A 341 -8.68 -3.25 7.45
CA GLU A 341 -10.15 -3.19 7.38
C GLU A 341 -10.78 -2.89 8.75
N ARG A 342 -10.32 -3.56 9.81
CA ARG A 342 -10.84 -3.36 11.16
C ARG A 342 -10.63 -1.93 11.66
N ASN A 343 -9.57 -1.25 11.23
CA ASN A 343 -9.27 0.12 11.62
C ASN A 343 -9.65 1.17 10.57
N SER A 344 -10.37 0.78 9.52
CA SER A 344 -10.91 1.72 8.52
C SER A 344 -12.17 2.41 9.03
N PHE A 345 -12.57 3.50 8.38
CA PHE A 345 -13.82 4.21 8.67
C PHE A 345 -15.02 3.26 8.79
N GLY A 346 -15.83 3.45 9.83
CA GLY A 346 -17.06 2.69 10.08
C GLY A 346 -16.85 1.27 10.62
N ALA A 347 -15.60 0.80 10.72
CA ALA A 347 -15.28 -0.46 11.37
C ALA A 347 -15.15 -0.30 12.90
N ARG A 348 -14.91 -1.42 13.59
CA ARG A 348 -14.88 -1.48 15.07
C ARG A 348 -13.58 -0.99 15.72
N GLY A 349 -12.54 -0.73 14.92
CA GLY A 349 -11.22 -0.34 15.38
C GLY A 349 -11.07 1.17 15.56
N VAL A 350 -9.84 1.67 15.40
CA VAL A 350 -9.50 3.09 15.61
C VAL A 350 -10.13 4.02 14.56
N GLY A 351 -10.43 3.46 13.38
CA GLY A 351 -11.10 4.18 12.29
C GLY A 351 -10.23 5.19 11.56
N ASN A 352 -8.89 5.11 11.65
CA ASN A 352 -7.97 6.03 10.96
C ASN A 352 -7.18 5.37 9.81
N ALA A 353 -7.45 4.12 9.44
CA ALA A 353 -6.80 3.47 8.31
C ALA A 353 -7.43 3.91 6.98
N ILE A 354 -6.61 4.37 6.03
CA ILE A 354 -7.03 4.73 4.66
C ILE A 354 -6.57 3.74 3.58
N GLY A 355 -5.89 2.68 3.99
CA GLY A 355 -5.56 1.53 3.15
C GLY A 355 -4.16 0.99 3.40
N GLY A 356 -3.66 0.22 2.44
CA GLY A 356 -2.32 -0.35 2.52
C GLY A 356 -1.72 -0.68 1.15
N ILE A 357 -0.39 -0.72 1.13
CA ILE A 357 0.43 -1.01 -0.04
C ILE A 357 1.20 -2.31 0.23
N ILE A 358 0.92 -3.33 -0.58
CA ILE A 358 1.68 -4.58 -0.58
C ILE A 358 3.10 -4.32 -1.05
N HIS A 359 4.09 -4.84 -0.32
CA HIS A 359 5.47 -4.95 -0.79
C HIS A 359 5.80 -6.43 -1.00
N THR A 360 5.96 -6.92 -2.24
CA THR A 360 5.95 -6.21 -3.54
C THR A 360 5.28 -7.03 -4.65
N TRP A 361 5.10 -6.47 -5.87
CA TRP A 361 4.51 -7.20 -7.01
C TRP A 361 5.32 -8.43 -7.41
N LEU A 362 6.60 -8.24 -7.72
CA LEU A 362 7.47 -9.24 -8.34
C LEU A 362 8.71 -9.49 -7.47
N ASP A 363 9.15 -10.75 -7.39
CA ASP A 363 10.38 -11.13 -6.67
C ASP A 363 11.60 -10.29 -7.12
N PRO A 364 12.21 -9.52 -6.20
CA PRO A 364 13.34 -8.65 -6.50
C PRO A 364 14.68 -9.40 -6.35
N TRP A 365 15.09 -10.15 -7.37
CA TRP A 365 16.32 -10.98 -7.39
C TRP A 365 17.64 -10.19 -7.20
N TRP A 366 17.58 -8.87 -7.12
CA TRP A 366 18.74 -7.99 -7.00
C TRP A 366 19.06 -7.58 -5.57
N GLN A 367 18.18 -7.90 -4.62
CA GLN A 367 18.22 -7.35 -3.27
C GLN A 367 19.30 -8.03 -2.42
N CYS A 368 19.64 -9.30 -2.68
CA CYS A 368 20.59 -10.07 -1.89
C CYS A 368 21.63 -10.80 -2.77
N GLY A 369 22.91 -10.41 -2.65
CA GLY A 369 23.97 -11.12 -3.37
C GLY A 369 23.94 -10.86 -4.87
N SER A 370 23.68 -11.89 -5.67
CA SER A 370 23.81 -11.87 -7.13
C SER A 370 22.46 -11.69 -7.80
N GLU A 371 22.33 -10.67 -8.65
CA GLU A 371 21.09 -10.38 -9.39
C GLU A 371 20.63 -11.47 -10.38
N ARG A 372 21.45 -12.52 -10.54
CA ARG A 372 21.21 -13.64 -11.46
C ARG A 372 20.78 -14.94 -10.75
N ILE A 373 20.83 -14.98 -9.42
CA ILE A 373 20.56 -16.17 -8.63
C ILE A 373 19.58 -15.81 -7.52
N HIS A 374 18.41 -16.44 -7.51
CA HIS A 374 17.45 -16.27 -6.42
C HIS A 374 18.03 -16.76 -5.09
N ASP A 375 18.30 -15.83 -4.17
CA ASP A 375 19.06 -16.09 -2.96
C ASP A 375 18.28 -16.96 -1.96
N LYS A 376 18.87 -18.10 -1.58
CA LYS A 376 18.34 -19.07 -0.60
C LYS A 376 19.17 -19.16 0.68
N ARG A 377 20.21 -18.34 0.80
CA ARG A 377 21.06 -18.23 1.99
C ARG A 377 20.24 -17.65 3.13
N ARG A 378 20.71 -17.89 4.36
CA ARG A 378 20.06 -17.45 5.60
C ARG A 378 19.70 -15.95 5.51
N GLY A 379 18.46 -15.62 5.85
CA GLY A 379 17.74 -14.41 5.43
C GLY A 379 18.49 -13.08 5.59
N ALA A 380 18.06 -12.12 4.78
CA ALA A 380 18.62 -10.77 4.66
C ALA A 380 18.64 -10.04 6.01
N TRP A 381 17.61 -10.22 6.83
CA TRP A 381 17.51 -9.64 8.17
C TRP A 381 16.52 -10.42 9.05
N GLN A 382 16.50 -10.12 10.36
CA GLN A 382 15.59 -10.72 11.33
C GLN A 382 14.38 -9.82 11.57
N GLY A 383 13.18 -10.39 11.55
CA GLY A 383 11.96 -9.64 11.80
C GLY A 383 10.80 -10.52 12.23
N SER A 384 9.61 -9.93 12.28
CA SER A 384 8.36 -10.60 12.66
C SER A 384 7.80 -11.53 11.58
N SER A 385 8.66 -12.25 10.85
CA SER A 385 8.24 -13.33 9.95
C SER A 385 7.97 -14.61 10.77
N PRO A 386 7.13 -15.54 10.30
CA PRO A 386 6.82 -16.77 11.03
C PRO A 386 8.00 -17.72 11.27
N ASP A 387 9.10 -17.58 10.53
CA ASP A 387 10.34 -18.32 10.80
C ASP A 387 11.47 -17.48 11.44
N GLY A 388 11.24 -16.17 11.61
CA GLY A 388 12.14 -15.20 12.24
C GLY A 388 13.14 -14.54 11.29
N TRP A 389 13.10 -14.87 9.99
CA TRP A 389 13.97 -14.32 8.97
C TRP A 389 13.17 -13.73 7.81
N PHE A 390 13.67 -12.64 7.24
CA PHE A 390 13.16 -12.09 5.99
C PHE A 390 14.11 -12.44 4.85
N ASN A 391 13.56 -13.01 3.79
CA ASN A 391 14.24 -13.28 2.53
C ASN A 391 13.74 -12.34 1.45
N ASP A 392 14.31 -11.15 1.44
CA ASP A 392 13.93 -10.01 0.61
C ASP A 392 13.60 -10.34 -0.87
N GLU A 393 14.40 -11.18 -1.52
CA GLU A 393 14.16 -11.57 -2.91
C GLU A 393 12.88 -12.41 -3.14
N TRP A 394 12.23 -12.85 -2.08
CA TRP A 394 11.02 -13.68 -2.10
C TRP A 394 9.79 -12.93 -1.57
N LEU A 395 9.88 -11.60 -1.38
CA LEU A 395 8.78 -10.73 -0.95
C LEU A 395 7.67 -10.55 -2.00
N GLY A 396 7.90 -10.97 -3.25
CA GLY A 396 6.91 -10.82 -4.30
C GLY A 396 5.59 -11.52 -3.97
N ILE A 397 4.47 -10.97 -4.42
CA ILE A 397 3.24 -11.77 -4.54
C ILE A 397 3.25 -12.64 -5.80
N CYS A 398 4.18 -12.36 -6.71
CA CYS A 398 4.47 -13.12 -7.91
C CYS A 398 5.96 -13.43 -8.04
N SER A 399 6.29 -14.63 -8.53
CA SER A 399 7.65 -15.06 -8.85
C SER A 399 7.95 -14.97 -10.35
N GLN A 400 9.23 -14.82 -10.67
CA GLN A 400 9.78 -14.89 -12.03
C GLN A 400 10.20 -16.32 -12.44
N GLY A 401 9.75 -17.33 -11.68
CA GLY A 401 10.10 -18.74 -11.89
C GLY A 401 11.60 -18.95 -11.70
N ASN A 402 12.25 -19.66 -12.62
CA ASN A 402 13.70 -19.85 -12.62
C ASN A 402 14.50 -18.69 -13.26
N GLY A 403 13.85 -17.58 -13.58
CA GLY A 403 14.46 -16.39 -14.17
C GLY A 403 14.78 -16.48 -15.67
N ARG A 404 14.71 -17.67 -16.30
CA ARG A 404 15.06 -17.85 -17.72
C ARG A 404 14.19 -17.05 -18.68
N ASN A 405 12.91 -16.89 -18.35
CA ASN A 405 11.93 -16.15 -19.15
C ASN A 405 11.65 -14.75 -18.60
N SER A 406 12.51 -14.23 -17.71
CA SER A 406 12.38 -12.86 -17.22
C SER A 406 12.63 -11.85 -18.36
N PRO A 407 11.83 -10.77 -18.48
CA PRO A 407 10.82 -10.30 -17.52
C PRO A 407 9.38 -10.74 -17.81
N TYR A 408 9.15 -11.75 -18.66
CA TYR A 408 7.81 -12.12 -19.15
C TYR A 408 7.05 -13.11 -18.24
N LEU A 409 7.73 -14.06 -17.61
CA LEU A 409 7.06 -15.14 -16.85
C LEU A 409 6.57 -14.67 -15.47
N ARG A 410 5.36 -15.08 -15.10
CA ARG A 410 4.75 -14.87 -13.79
C ARG A 410 4.28 -16.20 -13.19
N GLN A 411 4.71 -16.53 -11.97
CA GLN A 411 4.09 -17.56 -11.15
C GLN A 411 3.34 -16.87 -10.01
N LEU A 412 2.00 -16.83 -10.12
CA LEU A 412 1.14 -16.20 -9.12
C LEU A 412 1.08 -17.06 -7.85
N ARG A 413 1.32 -16.47 -6.68
CA ARG A 413 1.25 -17.18 -5.39
C ARG A 413 -0.17 -17.18 -4.83
N LYS A 414 -0.45 -18.06 -3.86
CA LYS A 414 -1.75 -18.15 -3.15
C LYS A 414 -2.27 -16.80 -2.62
N VAL A 415 -1.37 -15.89 -2.23
CA VAL A 415 -1.73 -14.55 -1.75
C VAL A 415 -2.41 -13.69 -2.84
N TYR A 416 -2.04 -13.85 -4.11
CA TYR A 416 -2.70 -13.16 -5.23
C TYR A 416 -4.19 -13.53 -5.28
N PHE A 417 -4.50 -14.83 -5.25
CA PHE A 417 -5.87 -15.34 -5.32
C PHE A 417 -6.69 -15.01 -4.06
N PHE A 418 -6.01 -14.84 -2.92
CA PHE A 418 -6.65 -14.31 -1.73
C PHE A 418 -7.14 -12.89 -1.95
N TYR A 419 -6.28 -11.96 -2.36
CA TYR A 419 -6.66 -10.57 -2.63
C TYR A 419 -7.68 -10.46 -3.76
N GLN A 420 -7.51 -11.22 -4.85
CA GLN A 420 -8.47 -11.29 -5.94
C GLN A 420 -9.89 -11.60 -5.43
N ARG A 421 -10.04 -12.57 -4.54
CA ARG A 421 -11.34 -12.88 -3.95
C ARG A 421 -11.80 -11.80 -2.97
N GLU A 422 -10.89 -11.35 -2.10
CA GLU A 422 -11.19 -10.41 -1.02
C GLU A 422 -11.67 -9.05 -1.55
N TRP A 423 -11.06 -8.58 -2.64
CA TRP A 423 -11.28 -7.25 -3.20
C TRP A 423 -12.30 -7.20 -4.33
N ARG A 424 -12.74 -8.35 -4.88
CA ARG A 424 -13.87 -8.44 -5.83
C ARG A 424 -15.23 -8.56 -5.14
N GLN A 425 -15.27 -9.05 -3.90
CA GLN A 425 -16.53 -9.25 -3.15
C GLN A 425 -17.09 -7.96 -2.53
N ARG A 426 -16.47 -6.80 -2.81
CA ARG A 426 -16.80 -5.48 -2.27
C ARG A 426 -16.48 -4.43 -3.31
#